data_AF-A0A2R6LV51-F1
#
_entry.id   AF-A0A2R6LV51-F1
#
_cell.length_a   1.000
_cell.length_b   1.000
_cell.length_c   1.000
_cell.angle_alpha   90.00
_cell.angle_beta   90.00
_cell.angle_gamma   90.00
#
_symmetry.space_group_name_H-M   'P 1'
#
loop_
_entity.id
_entity.type
_entity.pdbx_description
1 polymer ?
#
loop_
_entity_poly.entity_id
_entity_poly.type
_entity_poly.pdbx_seq_one_letter_code
_entity_poly.pdbx_strand_id
1 'polypeptide(L)' 'HVDEIASEVDDTEYASYFEQAHNGVPVRMALLDLMLEGDR' A
#
# COMPACT_ATOMS: atom_id res chain seq x y z
N HIS A 1 3.50 -13.25 -17.44
CA HIS A 1 4.27 -12.15 -16.85
C HIS A 1 3.35 -10.96 -16.99
N VAL A 2 2.91 -10.37 -15.88
CA VAL A 2 1.91 -9.31 -16.01
C VAL A 2 2.69 -8.01 -16.20
N ASP A 3 2.75 -7.58 -17.46
CA ASP A 3 3.50 -6.42 -17.94
C ASP A 3 2.75 -5.12 -17.60
N GLU A 4 2.23 -5.00 -16.38
CA GLU A 4 1.31 -3.93 -15.98
C GLU A 4 1.99 -2.56 -15.85
N ILE A 5 3.28 -2.53 -15.52
CA ILE A 5 4.11 -1.32 -15.45
C ILE A 5 5.52 -1.68 -15.93
N ALA A 6 6.05 -0.90 -16.89
CA ALA A 6 7.43 -1.09 -17.35
C ALA A 6 8.42 -0.74 -16.24
N SER A 7 9.47 -1.54 -16.04
CA SER A 7 10.45 -1.33 -14.96
C SER A 7 11.18 0.01 -15.03
N GLU A 8 11.24 0.63 -16.20
CA GLU A 8 11.77 2.00 -16.38
C GLU A 8 10.96 3.07 -15.63
N VAL A 9 9.71 2.76 -15.26
CA VAL A 9 8.86 3.66 -14.47
C VAL A 9 9.33 3.73 -13.02
N ASP A 10 9.99 2.69 -12.50
CA ASP A 10 10.54 2.65 -11.12
C ASP A 10 11.50 3.83 -10.86
N ASP A 11 12.24 4.26 -11.88
CA ASP A 11 13.24 5.34 -11.80
C ASP A 11 12.63 6.75 -11.95
N THR A 12 11.32 6.85 -12.19
CA THR A 12 10.62 8.12 -12.36
C THR A 12 10.06 8.65 -11.04
N GLU A 13 9.87 9.95 -10.93
CA GLU A 13 9.20 10.58 -9.78
C GLU A 13 7.72 10.16 -9.63
N TYR A 14 7.15 9.49 -10.63
CA TYR A 14 5.76 9.04 -10.65
C TYR A 14 5.57 7.62 -10.10
N ALA A 15 6.64 6.96 -9.63
CA ALA A 15 6.64 5.59 -9.11
C ALA A 15 5.99 5.44 -7.71
N SER A 16 4.76 5.94 -7.52
CA SER A 16 4.10 6.00 -6.21
C SER A 16 3.57 4.64 -5.71
N TYR A 17 3.63 3.57 -6.50
CA TYR A 17 3.11 2.25 -6.11
C TYR A 17 3.92 1.60 -4.98
N PHE A 18 5.21 1.93 -4.82
CA PHE A 18 6.00 1.49 -3.66
C PHE A 18 5.49 2.12 -2.37
N GLU A 19 5.24 3.43 -2.38
CA GLU A 19 4.66 4.15 -1.27
C GLU A 19 3.24 3.65 -0.97
N GLN A 20 2.43 3.41 -2.00
CA GLN A 20 1.09 2.84 -1.88
C GLN A 20 1.13 1.46 -1.20
N ALA A 21 2.03 0.57 -1.62
CA ALA A 21 2.18 -0.75 -1.02
C ALA A 21 2.62 -0.66 0.45
N HIS A 22 3.57 0.22 0.76
CA HIS A 22 4.03 0.48 2.12
C HIS A 22 2.90 1.01 3.02
N ASN A 23 2.12 1.97 2.52
CA ASN A 23 0.97 2.55 3.23
C ASN A 23 -0.13 1.53 3.53
N GLY A 24 -0.15 0.38 2.87
CA GLY A 24 -1.04 -0.73 3.21
C GLY A 24 -0.82 -1.30 4.62
N VAL A 25 0.38 -1.19 5.22
CA VAL A 25 0.64 -1.65 6.59
C VAL A 25 -0.08 -0.79 7.63
N PRO A 26 0.14 0.54 7.70
CA PRO A 26 -0.56 1.40 8.66
C PRO A 26 -2.08 1.42 8.45
N VAL A 27 -2.57 1.33 7.20
CA VAL A 27 -4.01 1.25 6.93
C VAL A 27 -4.62 -0.01 7.55
N ARG A 28 -3.98 -1.18 7.39
CA ARG A 28 -4.47 -2.42 8.01
C ARG A 28 -4.37 -2.37 9.53
N MET A 29 -3.32 -1.78 10.09
CA MET A 29 -3.20 -1.60 11.54
C MET A 29 -4.36 -0.76 12.10
N ALA A 30 -4.65 0.39 11.49
CA ALA A 30 -5.77 1.24 11.91
C ALA A 30 -7.13 0.54 11.78
N LEU A 31 -7.33 -0.24 10.72
CA LEU A 31 -8.55 -1.01 10.54
C LEU A 31 -8.71 -2.10 11.61
N LEU A 32 -7.64 -2.83 11.92
CA LEU A 32 -7.65 -3.85 12.97
C LEU A 32 -7.92 -3.22 14.34
N ASP A 33 -7.32 -2.07 14.63
CA ASP A 33 -7.55 -1.32 15.87
C ASP A 33 -9.03 -0.95 16.01
N LEU A 34 -9.62 -0.34 14.97
CA LEU A 34 -11.04 0.02 14.95
C LEU A 34 -11.97 -1.19 15.17
N MET A 35 -11.69 -2.33 14.52
CA MET A 35 -12.51 -3.54 14.65
C MET A 35 -12.41 -4.12 16.07
N LEU A 36 -11.22 -4.17 16.65
CA LEU A 36 -10.98 -4.73 17.98
C LEU A 36 -11.41 -3.79 19.11
N GLU A 37 -11.53 -2.48 18.85
CA GLU A 37 -12.17 -1.53 19.76
C GLU A 37 -13.70 -1.61 19.71
N GLY A 38 -14.29 -1.81 18.53
CA GLY A 38 -15.73 -1.97 18.36
C GLY A 38 -16.30 -3.29 18.91
N ASP A 39 -15.45 -4.30 19.09
CA ASP A 39 -15.79 -5.60 19.69
C ASP A 39 -15.76 -5.61 21.24
N ARG A 40 -15.41 -4.49 21.90
CA ARG A 40 -15.36 -4.37 23.38
C ARG A 40 -16.68 -3.92 23.99
#